data_AF-A0A2E3AIM3-F1
#
_entry.id   AF-A0A2E3AIM3-F1
#
_cell.length_a   1.000
_cell.length_b   1.000
_cell.length_c   1.000
_cell.angle_alpha   90.00
_cell.angle_beta   90.00
_cell.angle_gamma   90.00
#
_symmetry.space_group_name_H-M   'P 1'
#
loop_
_entity.id
_entity.type
_entity.pdbx_description
1 polymer ?
#
loop_
_entity_poly.entity_id
_entity_poly.type
_entity_poly.pdbx_seq_one_letter_code
_entity_poly.pdbx_strand_id
1 'polypeptide(L)' 'MTEFKTFDSPIEFNPDYEWPDEDTELDCPKCDNQLTLNIKRSDYKGKPWWCGKCRWQFSNEEATK' A
#
# COMPACT_ATOMS: atom_id res chain seq x y z
N MET A 1 -20.27 27.49 4.38
CA MET A 1 -20.70 26.45 3.43
C MET A 1 -19.50 25.57 3.20
N THR A 2 -19.58 24.30 3.57
CA THR A 2 -18.44 23.37 3.48
C THR A 2 -18.21 23.04 2.01
N GLU A 3 -17.07 23.45 1.45
CA GLU A 3 -16.73 23.23 0.04
C GLU A 3 -16.47 21.74 -0.19
N PHE A 4 -17.40 21.05 -0.86
CA PHE A 4 -17.19 19.69 -1.34
C PHE A 4 -16.37 19.77 -2.63
N LYS A 5 -15.07 19.47 -2.55
CA LYS A 5 -14.25 19.25 -3.74
C LYS A 5 -14.70 17.96 -4.41
N THR A 6 -15.47 18.08 -5.49
CA THR A 6 -15.66 17.00 -6.45
C THR A 6 -14.31 16.74 -7.11
N PHE A 7 -13.72 15.58 -6.83
CA PHE A 7 -12.52 15.14 -7.53
C PHE A 7 -12.89 14.93 -9.00
N ASP A 8 -12.27 15.70 -9.90
CA ASP A 8 -12.53 15.72 -11.35
C ASP A 8 -12.08 14.41 -12.03
N SER A 9 -11.08 13.74 -11.43
CA SER A 9 -10.64 12.42 -11.84
C SER A 9 -11.52 11.34 -11.21
N PRO A 10 -11.91 10.29 -11.96
CA PRO A 10 -12.56 9.13 -11.36
C PRO A 10 -11.69 8.64 -10.20
N ILE A 11 -12.31 8.41 -9.05
CA ILE A 11 -11.62 7.79 -7.92
C ILE A 11 -11.26 6.38 -8.39
N GLU A 12 -10.05 6.21 -8.90
CA GLU A 12 -9.50 4.92 -9.27
C GLU A 12 -9.35 4.13 -7.97
N PHE A 13 -10.39 3.37 -7.64
CA PHE A 13 -10.46 2.55 -6.43
C PHE A 13 -9.45 1.40 -6.44
N ASN A 14 -8.68 1.29 -7.52
CA ASN A 14 -7.67 0.28 -7.76
C ASN A 14 -6.44 0.95 -8.38
N PRO A 15 -5.73 1.80 -7.61
CA PRO A 15 -4.46 2.33 -8.08
C PRO A 15 -3.54 1.16 -8.47
N ASP A 16 -2.91 1.26 -9.64
CA ASP A 16 -1.92 0.30 -10.14
C ASP A 16 -0.67 0.35 -9.25
N TYR A 17 -0.74 -0.31 -8.10
CA TYR A 17 0.42 -0.47 -7.23
C TYR A 17 1.39 -1.46 -7.85
N GLU A 18 2.65 -1.08 -7.92
CA GLU A 18 3.73 -2.03 -8.20
C GLU A 18 3.77 -3.07 -7.08
N TRP A 19 3.53 -4.32 -7.45
CA TRP A 19 3.72 -5.45 -6.55
C TRP A 19 5.16 -5.92 -6.67
N PRO A 20 5.92 -5.97 -5.58
CA PRO A 20 7.26 -6.51 -5.58
C PRO A 20 7.24 -8.04 -5.76
N ASP A 21 8.40 -8.61 -6.04
CA ASP A 21 8.57 -10.06 -6.12
C ASP A 21 8.27 -10.73 -4.78
N GLU A 22 7.76 -11.96 -4.82
CA GLU A 22 7.34 -12.72 -3.62
C GLU A 22 8.48 -12.99 -2.64
N ASP A 23 9.73 -12.95 -3.12
CA ASP A 23 10.96 -13.12 -2.33
C ASP A 23 11.51 -11.80 -1.77
N THR A 24 10.79 -10.69 -1.97
CA THR A 24 11.21 -9.38 -1.46
C THR A 24 10.96 -9.31 0.04
N GLU A 25 11.99 -8.97 0.79
CA GLU A 25 11.89 -8.64 2.22
C GLU A 25 12.16 -7.15 2.39
N LEU A 26 11.23 -6.43 3.03
CA LEU A 26 11.40 -5.03 3.38
C LEU A 26 11.09 -4.80 4.85
N ASP A 27 11.75 -3.83 5.44
CA ASP A 27 11.47 -3.35 6.78
C ASP A 27 10.55 -2.13 6.75
N CYS A 28 9.72 -1.99 7.78
CA CYS A 28 8.78 -0.89 7.86
C CYS A 28 9.53 0.44 8.08
N PRO A 29 9.36 1.45 7.22
CA PRO A 29 10.09 2.73 7.34
C PRO A 29 9.71 3.55 8.59
N LYS A 30 8.71 3.11 9.36
CA LYS A 30 8.27 3.78 10.60
C LYS A 30 8.74 3.10 11.89
N CYS A 31 9.02 1.80 11.85
CA CYS A 31 9.27 1.04 13.07
C CYS A 31 10.31 -0.07 12.91
N ASP A 32 10.95 -0.16 11.75
CA ASP A 32 12.02 -1.11 11.43
C ASP A 32 11.61 -2.57 11.66
N ASN A 33 10.30 -2.86 11.58
CA ASN A 33 9.77 -4.20 11.67
C ASN A 33 9.58 -4.78 10.28
N GLN A 34 9.97 -6.03 10.08
CA GLN A 34 9.75 -6.75 8.83
C GLN A 34 8.29 -6.63 8.35
N LEU A 35 8.14 -6.18 7.11
CA LEU A 35 6.86 -6.08 6.42
C LEU A 35 6.46 -7.45 5.90
N THR A 36 5.16 -7.71 5.92
CA THR A 36 4.57 -8.89 5.31
C THR A 36 4.07 -8.51 3.92
N LEU A 37 4.54 -9.20 2.89
CA LEU A 37 4.02 -9.04 1.54
C LEU A 37 2.65 -9.73 1.43
N ASN A 38 1.64 -8.98 1.03
CA ASN A 38 0.34 -9.52 0.68
C ASN A 38 0.38 -10.21 -0.67
N ILE A 39 -0.41 -11.26 -0.82
CA ILE A 39 -0.54 -12.00 -2.07
C ILE A 39 -1.21 -11.09 -3.12
N LYS A 40 -0.57 -10.95 -4.29
CA LYS A 40 -1.13 -10.21 -5.42
C LYS A 40 -2.39 -10.93 -5.93
N ARG A 41 -3.56 -10.37 -5.64
CA ARG A 41 -4.86 -10.89 -6.09
C ARG A 41 -5.65 -9.79 -6.78
N SER A 42 -6.34 -10.10 -7.87
CA SER A 42 -7.16 -9.13 -8.63
C SER A 42 -8.31 -8.55 -7.80
N ASP A 43 -8.81 -9.36 -6.87
CA ASP A 43 -9.85 -9.03 -5.88
C ASP A 43 -9.30 -8.27 -4.66
N TYR A 44 -7.99 -8.23 -4.45
CA TYR A 44 -7.39 -7.51 -3.33
C TYR A 44 -7.12 -6.05 -3.71
N LYS A 45 -7.81 -5.12 -3.03
CA LYS A 45 -7.75 -3.67 -3.26
C LYS A 45 -6.83 -2.93 -2.28
N GLY A 46 -6.04 -3.68 -1.50
CA GLY A 46 -5.07 -3.13 -0.56
C GLY A 46 -3.71 -2.86 -1.20
N LYS A 47 -2.76 -2.39 -0.39
CA LYS A 47 -1.37 -2.21 -0.81
C LYS A 47 -0.55 -3.49 -0.59
N PRO A 48 0.56 -3.68 -1.32
CA PRO A 48 1.38 -4.88 -1.22
C PRO A 48 1.90 -5.13 0.20
N TRP A 49 2.38 -4.11 0.91
CA TRP A 49 3.05 -4.33 2.19
C TRP A 49 2.13 -4.12 3.38
N TRP A 50 2.18 -5.04 4.33
CA TRP A 50 1.48 -4.96 5.60
C TRP A 50 2.47 -4.94 6.78
N CYS A 51 2.34 -3.96 7.66
CA CYS A 51 3.07 -3.94 8.92
C CYS A 51 2.13 -4.35 10.07
N GLY A 52 2.39 -5.50 10.69
CA GLY A 52 1.62 -5.97 11.85
C GLY A 52 1.71 -5.05 13.08
N LYS A 53 2.88 -4.43 13.32
CA LYS A 53 3.08 -3.51 14.45
C LYS A 53 2.36 -2.17 14.25
N CYS A 54 2.53 -1.56 13.08
CA CYS A 54 1.85 -0.31 12.77
C CYS A 54 0.37 -0.50 12.48
N ARG A 55 -0.06 -1.72 12.13
CA ARG A 55 -1.39 -2.02 11.57
C ARG A 55 -1.69 -1.13 10.37
N TRP A 56 -0.69 -1.01 9.50
CA TRP A 56 -0.67 -0.07 8.39
C TRP A 56 -0.21 -0.76 7.10
N GLN A 57 -0.71 -0.26 5.97
CA GLN A 57 -0.42 -0.74 4.62
C GLN A 57 0.47 0.25 3.88
N PHE A 58 1.49 -0.25 3.19
CA PHE A 58 2.44 0.57 2.41
C PHE A 58 2.48 0.08 0.96
N SER A 59 2.53 1.01 0.00
CA SER A 59 2.88 0.65 -1.37
C SER A 59 4.37 0.32 -1.46
N ASN A 60 4.78 -0.33 -2.54
CA ASN A 60 6.18 -0.68 -2.73
C ASN A 60 7.08 0.56 -2.67
N GLU A 61 6.68 1.62 -3.37
CA GLU A 61 7.35 2.92 -3.34
C GLU A 61 7.46 3.53 -1.93
N GLU A 62 6.44 3.35 -1.08
CA GLU A 62 6.47 3.87 0.29
C GLU A 62 7.39 3.05 1.20
N ALA A 63 7.53 1.75 0.95
CA ALA A 63 8.35 0.85 1.75
C ALA A 63 9.84 0.91 1.37
N THR A 64 10.17 1.26 0.13
CA THR A 64 11.56 1.34 -0.38
C THR A 64 12.23 2.71 -0.19
N LYS A 65 11.54 3.68 0.40
CA LYS A 65 11.99 5.09 0.48
C LYS A 65 12.59 5.43 1.82
#